data_AF-A0A0M9E0Q2-F1
#
_entry.id   AF-A0A0M9E0Q2-F1
#
_cell.length_a   1.000
_cell.length_b   1.000
_cell.length_c   1.000
_cell.angle_alpha   90.00
_cell.angle_beta   90.00
_cell.angle_gamma   90.00
#
_symmetry.space_group_name_H-M   'P 1'
#
loop_
_entity.id
_entity.type
_entity.pdbx_description
1 polymer ?
#
loop_
_entity_poly.entity_id
_entity_poly.type
_entity_poly.pdbx_seq_one_letter_code
_entity_poly.pdbx_strand_id
1 'polypeptide(L)'
;MFLTYDDQEDILFIKFIDRPVIQDVSYSWNINIGFTDKGIGQITILDAKEYGLMPIEFDTKLQSILYDQYFSNFQNVHKKVMYK
;
A
#
# COMPACT_ATOMS: atom_id res chain seq x y z
N MET A 1 -8.75 -4.93 3.06
CA MET A 1 -8.11 -3.60 3.04
C MET A 1 -8.70 -2.81 1.89
N PHE A 2 -9.10 -1.57 2.14
CA PHE A 2 -9.74 -0.67 1.18
C PHE A 2 -9.08 0.70 1.28
N LEU A 3 -8.93 1.38 0.15
CA LEU A 3 -8.27 2.67 0.05
C LEU A 3 -9.10 3.59 -0.84
N THR A 4 -9.33 4.81 -0.36
CA THR A 4 -10.00 5.88 -1.11
C THR A 4 -9.23 7.16 -0.95
N TYR A 5 -9.16 7.91 -2.04
CA TYR A 5 -8.54 9.21 -2.07
C TYR A 5 -9.58 10.24 -2.53
N ASP A 6 -9.67 11.35 -1.81
CA ASP A 6 -10.46 12.51 -2.17
C ASP A 6 -9.55 13.56 -2.82
N ASP A 7 -9.70 13.77 -4.12
CA ASP A 7 -8.92 14.72 -4.90
C ASP A 7 -9.17 16.19 -4.52
N GLN A 8 -10.36 16.53 -3.99
CA GLN A 8 -10.73 17.91 -3.69
C GLN A 8 -10.10 18.38 -2.38
N GLU A 9 -10.10 17.49 -1.39
CA GLU A 9 -9.64 17.80 -0.03
C GLU A 9 -8.20 17.29 0.24
N ASP A 10 -7.58 16.60 -0.72
CA ASP A 10 -6.28 15.92 -0.58
C ASP A 10 -6.23 14.96 0.64
N ILE A 11 -7.27 14.13 0.75
CA ILE A 11 -7.42 13.19 1.88
C ILE A 11 -7.30 11.75 1.39
N LEU A 12 -6.32 11.03 1.96
CA LEU A 12 -6.18 9.59 1.79
C LEU A 12 -6.77 8.86 2.99
N PHE A 13 -7.75 8.00 2.74
CA PHE A 13 -8.33 7.11 3.73
C PHE A 13 -7.95 5.65 3.45
N ILE A 14 -7.40 4.97 4.46
CA ILE A 14 -6.97 3.58 4.40
C ILE A 14 -7.72 2.80 5.47
N LYS A 15 -8.55 1.83 5.07
CA LYS A 15 -9.26 0.92 5.97
C LYS A 15 -8.65 -0.47 5.93
N PHE A 16 -8.12 -0.92 7.06
CA PHE A 16 -7.52 -2.25 7.21
C PHE A 16 -8.57 -3.28 7.61
N ILE A 17 -9.39 -2.98 8.63
CA ILE A 17 -10.33 -3.90 9.26
C ILE A 17 -11.73 -3.27 9.29
N ASP A 18 -12.75 -4.03 8.89
CA ASP A 18 -14.16 -3.61 8.99
C ASP A 18 -14.73 -3.90 10.37
N ARG A 19 -14.30 -3.12 11.36
CA ARG A 19 -14.74 -3.19 12.75
C ARG A 19 -14.90 -1.79 13.35
N PRO A 20 -15.70 -1.63 14.42
CA PRO A 20 -15.85 -0.34 15.08
C PRO A 20 -14.52 0.21 15.59
N VAL A 21 -14.28 1.49 15.34
CA VAL A 21 -13.17 2.24 15.95
C VAL A 21 -13.49 2.46 17.42
N ILE A 22 -12.62 1.99 18.31
CA ILE A 22 -12.75 2.11 19.76
C ILE A 22 -11.84 3.19 20.35
N GLN A 23 -10.84 3.62 19.58
CA GLN A 23 -9.92 4.67 19.96
C GLN A 23 -9.41 5.38 18.72
N ASP A 24 -9.26 6.68 18.82
CA ASP A 24 -8.72 7.53 17.76
C ASP A 24 -7.51 8.31 18.27
N VAL A 25 -6.42 8.34 17.50
CA VAL A 25 -5.15 8.97 17.86
C VAL A 25 -4.64 9.83 16.72
N SER A 26 -4.44 11.11 16.97
CA SER A 26 -3.67 12.00 16.10
C SER A 26 -2.17 11.73 16.29
N TYR A 27 -1.56 11.03 15.34
CA TYR A 27 -0.11 10.76 15.34
C TYR A 27 0.68 12.02 14.95
N SER A 28 0.15 12.80 14.01
CA SER A 28 0.65 14.11 13.59
C SER A 28 -0.55 15.03 13.31
N TRP A 29 -0.29 16.30 12.99
CA TRP A 29 -1.33 17.25 12.60
C TRP A 29 -2.15 16.77 11.39
N ASN A 30 -1.55 15.99 10.49
CA ASN A 30 -2.15 15.49 9.26
C ASN A 30 -2.37 13.97 9.23
N ILE A 31 -2.11 13.24 10.32
CA ILE A 31 -2.27 11.78 10.35
C ILE A 31 -3.08 11.39 11.58
N ASN A 32 -4.18 10.71 11.31
CA ASN A 32 -5.11 10.22 12.31
C ASN A 32 -5.25 8.68 12.18
N ILE A 33 -5.14 7.97 13.30
CA ILE A 33 -5.13 6.51 13.36
C ILE A 33 -6.28 6.04 14.23
N GLY A 34 -7.25 5.37 13.62
CA GLY A 34 -8.35 4.70 14.31
C GLY A 34 -8.01 3.25 14.64
N PHE A 35 -8.04 2.91 15.92
CA PHE A 35 -7.85 1.54 16.44
C PHE A 35 -9.17 0.83 16.68
N THR A 36 -9.15 -0.48 16.45
CA THR A 36 -10.22 -1.44 16.74
C THR A 36 -9.79 -2.36 17.89
N ASP A 37 -10.67 -3.25 18.32
CA ASP A 37 -10.35 -4.33 19.27
C ASP A 37 -9.30 -5.35 18.76
N LYS A 38 -8.84 -5.23 17.51
CA LYS A 38 -7.86 -6.11 16.87
C LYS A 38 -6.61 -5.38 16.36
N GLY A 39 -6.43 -4.11 16.68
CA GLY A 39 -5.32 -3.27 16.20
C GLY A 39 -5.79 -2.15 15.28
N ILE A 40 -4.93 -1.69 14.38
CA ILE A 40 -5.23 -0.55 13.48
C ILE A 40 -6.43 -0.91 12.58
N GLY A 41 -7.50 -0.14 12.72
CA GLY A 41 -8.70 -0.25 11.87
C GLY A 41 -8.60 0.59 10.63
N GLN A 42 -8.19 1.86 10.80
CA GLN A 42 -8.12 2.84 9.73
C GLN A 42 -7.03 3.89 9.97
N ILE A 43 -6.59 4.52 8.88
CA ILE A 43 -5.71 5.69 8.87
C ILE A 43 -6.33 6.72 7.93
N THR A 44 -6.43 7.96 8.41
CA THR A 44 -6.78 9.14 7.61
C THR A 44 -5.56 10.03 7.51
N ILE A 45 -5.16 10.39 6.30
CA ILE A 45 -4.03 11.27 6.02
C ILE A 45 -4.56 12.50 5.29
N LEU A 46 -4.34 13.67 5.84
CA LEU A 46 -4.60 14.97 5.23
C LEU A 46 -3.35 15.42 4.44
N ASP A 47 -3.57 16.20 3.39
CA ASP A 47 -2.54 16.70 2.48
C ASP A 47 -1.65 15.55 1.95
N ALA A 48 -2.27 14.41 1.64
CA ALA A 48 -1.56 13.17 1.35
C ALA A 48 -0.68 13.29 0.11
N LYS A 49 -1.18 13.95 -0.94
CA LYS A 49 -0.46 14.21 -2.18
C LYS A 49 0.55 15.32 -2.02
N GLU A 50 0.21 16.42 -1.34
CA GLU A 50 1.17 17.51 -1.06
C GLU A 50 2.43 16.99 -0.35
N TYR A 51 2.27 16.09 0.63
CA TYR A 51 3.39 15.51 1.38
C TYR A 51 3.99 14.23 0.74
N GLY A 52 3.52 13.82 -0.45
CA GLY A 52 4.04 12.64 -1.14
C GLY A 52 3.78 11.31 -0.41
N LEU A 53 2.70 11.24 0.36
CA LEU A 53 2.27 10.07 1.15
C LEU A 53 1.31 9.15 0.39
N MET A 54 1.10 9.41 -0.91
CA MET A 54 0.29 8.53 -1.76
C MET A 54 0.92 7.13 -1.84
N PRO A 55 0.10 6.06 -1.84
CA PRO A 55 0.62 4.72 -2.05
C PRO A 55 1.31 4.63 -3.40
N ILE A 56 2.38 3.84 -3.47
CA ILE A 56 3.00 3.49 -4.75
C ILE A 56 2.03 2.56 -5.47
N GLU A 57 1.32 3.08 -6.47
CA GLU A 57 0.71 2.23 -7.48
C GLU A 57 1.82 1.72 -8.39
N PHE A 58 2.03 0.40 -8.37
CA PHE A 58 2.78 -0.20 -9.45
C PHE A 58 1.91 -0.11 -10.69
N ASP A 59 2.38 0.61 -11.71
CA ASP A 59 1.83 0.48 -13.06
C ASP A 59 1.76 -1.02 -13.38
N THR A 60 0.58 -1.53 -13.69
CA THR A 60 0.37 -2.95 -14.03
C THR A 60 1.27 -3.38 -15.18
N LYS A 61 1.66 -2.44 -16.05
CA LYS A 61 2.65 -2.64 -17.11
C LYS A 61 4.07 -2.80 -16.56
N LEU A 62 4.45 -2.08 -15.50
CA LEU A 62 5.73 -2.28 -14.81
C LEU A 62 5.74 -3.60 -14.05
N GLN A 63 4.61 -4.01 -13.45
CA GLN A 63 4.51 -5.32 -12.81
C GLN A 63 4.71 -6.48 -13.79
N SER A 64 4.10 -6.42 -14.98
CA SER A 64 4.27 -7.49 -15.98
C SER A 64 5.71 -7.59 -16.47
N ILE A 65 6.36 -6.44 -16.76
CA ILE A 65 7.76 -6.39 -17.19
C ILE A 65 8.69 -6.99 -16.12
N LEU A 66 8.49 -6.61 -14.84
CA LEU A 66 9.29 -7.15 -13.75
C LEU A 66 9.08 -8.67 -13.62
N TYR A 67 7.83 -9.13 -13.64
CA TYR A 67 7.52 -10.56 -13.50
C TYR A 67 8.13 -11.40 -14.63
N ASP A 68 7.99 -10.96 -15.89
CA ASP A 68 8.57 -11.64 -17.05
C ASP A 68 10.10 -11.72 -16.96
N GLN A 69 10.76 -10.64 -16.52
CA GLN A 69 12.21 -10.59 -16.34
C GLN A 69 12.68 -11.54 -15.22
N TYR A 70 12.01 -11.55 -14.07
CA TYR A 70 12.35 -12.46 -12.97
C TYR A 70 12.13 -13.93 -13.34
N PHE A 71 11.01 -14.27 -13.97
CA PHE A 71 10.73 -15.64 -14.42
C PHE A 71 11.75 -16.13 -15.46
N SER A 72 12.07 -15.29 -16.46
CA SER A 72 13.06 -15.63 -17.49
C SER A 72 14.44 -15.92 -16.89
N ASN A 73 14.86 -15.09 -15.92
CA ASN A 73 16.14 -15.28 -15.24
C ASN A 73 16.17 -16.56 -14.41
N PHE A 74 15.08 -16.89 -13.70
CA PHE A 74 14.98 -18.11 -12.91
C PHE A 74 15.12 -19.38 -13.78
N GLN A 75 14.43 -19.43 -14.92
CA GLN A 75 14.51 -20.56 -15.86
C GLN A 75 15.92 -20.75 -16.44
N ASN A 76 16.60 -19.64 -16.73
CA ASN A 76 17.96 -19.68 -17.29
C ASN A 76 18.99 -20.15 -16.26
N VAL A 77 18.83 -19.78 -14.99
CA VAL A 77 19.69 -20.27 -13.90
C VAL A 77 19.50 -21.77 -13.69
N HIS A 78 18.27 -22.28 -13.69
CA HIS A 78 18.01 -23.72 -13.54
C HIS A 78 18.54 -24.57 -14.70
N LYS A 79 18.44 -24.09 -15.94
CA LYS A 79 19.07 -24.77 -17.09
C LYS A 79 20.59 -24.81 -16.97
N LYS A 80 21.22 -23.72 -16.50
CA LYS A 80 22.69 -23.64 -16.39
C LYS A 80 23.28 -24.56 -15.30
N VAL A 81 22.49 -24.93 -14.29
CA VAL A 81 22.92 -25.83 -13.20
C VAL A 81 22.73 -27.31 -13.54
N MET A 82 21.78 -27.67 -14.42
CA MET A 82 21.52 -29.08 -14.79
C MET A 82 22.43 -29.65 -15.90
N TYR A 83 23.14 -28.81 -16.67
CA TYR A 83 24.05 -29.26 -17.74
C TYR A 83 25.54 -29.09 -17.37
N LYS A 84 25.91 -29.34 -16.11
CA LYS A 84 27.30 -29.45 -15.68
C LYS A 84 27.60 -30.83 -15.14
#